data_AF-A0A5E4HPM5-F1
#
_entry.id   AF-A0A5E4HPM5-F1
#
_cell.length_a   1.000
_cell.length_b   1.000
_cell.length_c   1.000
_cell.angle_alpha   90.00
_cell.angle_beta   90.00
_cell.angle_gamma   90.00
#
_symmetry.space_group_name_H-M   'P 1'
#
loop_
_entity.id
_entity.type
_entity.pdbx_description
1 polymer ?
#
loop_
_entity_poly.entity_id
_entity_poly.type
_entity_poly.pdbx_seq_one_letter_code
_entity_poly.pdbx_strand_id
1 'polypeptide(L)'
;MNEDNIALRRRLQSKVTNSPSFASIGDERKLIMRKSEIRRIVLDVLKPYSPDITLLAKSLADLPGVDGVNISVYEIDHKVENVKITVEGAFHDIEAIKQVIMDSGGSLHSMDEVAVGVRLVEEEETLQDRTRAYE
;
A
#
# COMPACT_ATOMS: atom_id res chain seq x y z
N MET A 1 -63.72 -24.25 3.17
CA MET A 1 -62.37 -23.65 3.31
C MET A 1 -61.80 -23.57 1.91
N ASN A 2 -61.83 -22.37 1.32
CA ASN A 2 -61.67 -22.15 -0.12
C ASN A 2 -60.25 -22.36 -0.63
N GLU A 3 -60.15 -22.99 -1.81
CA GLU A 3 -58.95 -23.20 -2.62
C GLU A 3 -58.28 -21.89 -3.07
N ASP A 4 -58.97 -20.76 -2.95
CA ASP A 4 -58.47 -19.41 -3.27
C ASP A 4 -57.30 -18.96 -2.39
N ASN A 5 -57.10 -19.57 -1.21
CA ASN A 5 -56.02 -19.20 -0.28
C ASN A 5 -54.64 -19.77 -0.63
N ILE A 6 -54.57 -20.74 -1.54
CA ILE A 6 -53.30 -21.40 -1.91
C ILE A 6 -52.57 -20.60 -3.01
N ALA A 7 -53.32 -19.96 -3.92
CA ALA A 7 -52.75 -19.16 -5.00
C ALA A 7 -52.19 -17.81 -4.50
N LEU A 8 -52.82 -17.19 -3.50
CA LEU A 8 -52.35 -15.91 -2.94
C LEU A 8 -51.02 -16.04 -2.18
N ARG A 9 -50.77 -17.19 -1.53
CA ARG A 9 -49.52 -17.44 -0.80
C ARG A 9 -48.30 -17.63 -1.71
N ARG A 10 -48.48 -18.06 -2.96
CA ARG A 10 -47.36 -18.17 -3.93
C ARG A 10 -46.89 -16.81 -4.47
N ARG A 11 -47.74 -15.77 -4.48
CA ARG A 11 -47.36 -14.43 -4.97
C ARG A 11 -46.63 -13.57 -3.94
N LEU A 12 -46.73 -13.91 -2.65
CA LEU A 12 -46.05 -13.17 -1.57
C LEU A 12 -44.62 -13.67 -1.31
N GLN A 13 -44.27 -14.88 -1.74
CA GLN A 13 -42.90 -15.40 -1.62
C GLN A 13 -41.96 -14.97 -2.77
N SER A 14 -42.49 -14.51 -3.91
CA SER A 14 -41.65 -14.08 -5.04
C SER A 14 -41.23 -12.60 -4.98
N LYS A 15 -41.63 -11.85 -3.94
CA LYS A 15 -41.25 -10.43 -3.74
C LYS A 15 -40.27 -10.20 -2.58
N VAL A 16 -39.79 -11.26 -1.93
CA VAL A 16 -38.84 -11.18 -0.78
C VAL A 16 -37.49 -11.83 -1.10
N THR A 17 -37.18 -12.05 -2.38
CA THR A 17 -35.86 -12.55 -2.80
C THR A 17 -35.32 -11.70 -3.94
N ASN A 18 -35.20 -10.41 -3.71
CA ASN A 18 -34.23 -9.60 -4.45
C ASN A 18 -33.43 -8.71 -3.48
N SER A 19 -33.18 -9.24 -2.29
CA SER A 19 -32.04 -8.82 -1.48
C SER A 19 -30.79 -9.21 -2.25
N PRO A 20 -29.82 -8.32 -2.48
CA PRO A 20 -28.56 -8.72 -3.08
C PRO A 20 -28.01 -9.85 -2.23
N SER A 21 -27.70 -10.96 -2.89
CA SER A 21 -27.08 -12.13 -2.26
C SER A 21 -26.03 -11.64 -1.27
N PHE A 22 -26.13 -12.09 -0.02
CA PHE A 22 -25.09 -11.94 0.98
C PHE A 22 -23.78 -12.46 0.38
N ALA A 23 -23.03 -11.57 -0.26
CA ALA A 23 -21.62 -11.80 -0.53
C ALA A 23 -21.03 -12.14 0.82
N SER A 24 -20.41 -13.31 0.90
CA SER A 24 -19.91 -13.93 2.11
C SER A 24 -19.19 -12.88 2.95
N ILE A 25 -19.46 -12.79 4.27
CA ILE A 25 -18.78 -11.87 5.20
C ILE A 25 -17.23 -11.90 5.05
N GLY A 26 -16.68 -13.03 4.56
CA GLY A 26 -15.26 -13.16 4.21
C GLY A 26 -14.79 -12.29 3.04
N ASP A 27 -15.62 -12.06 2.03
CA ASP A 27 -15.29 -11.28 0.83
C ASP A 27 -15.23 -9.78 1.16
N GLU A 28 -16.17 -9.28 1.96
CA GLU A 28 -16.16 -7.88 2.42
C GLU A 28 -14.96 -7.59 3.32
N ARG A 29 -14.63 -8.50 4.26
CA ARG A 29 -13.44 -8.35 5.11
C ARG A 29 -12.15 -8.35 4.29
N LYS A 30 -12.04 -9.25 3.30
CA LYS A 30 -10.88 -9.30 2.41
C LYS A 30 -10.75 -8.02 1.59
N LEU A 31 -11.85 -7.47 1.10
CA LEU A 31 -11.85 -6.21 0.34
C LEU A 31 -11.48 -5.01 1.21
N ILE A 32 -11.97 -4.95 2.45
CA ILE A 32 -11.63 -3.90 3.41
C ILE A 32 -10.13 -3.96 3.74
N MET A 33 -9.59 -5.16 4.01
CA MET A 33 -8.16 -5.35 4.28
C MET A 33 -7.28 -4.89 3.11
N ARG A 34 -7.70 -5.17 1.86
CA ARG A 34 -6.98 -4.71 0.66
C ARG A 34 -7.08 -3.21 0.40
N LYS A 35 -8.09 -2.54 0.93
CA LYS A 35 -8.22 -1.06 0.82
C LYS A 35 -7.25 -0.33 1.75
N SER A 36 -6.77 -0.97 2.80
CA SER A 36 -5.82 -0.40 3.76
C SER A 36 -4.38 -0.90 3.56
N GLU A 37 -4.11 -1.67 2.50
CA GLU A 37 -2.74 -2.09 2.15
C GLU A 37 -1.97 -0.91 1.59
N ILE A 38 -0.76 -0.72 2.11
CA ILE A 38 0.26 0.14 1.52
C ILE A 38 0.74 -0.52 0.23
N ARG A 39 0.77 0.28 -0.83
CA ARG A 39 1.16 -0.11 -2.18
C ARG A 39 2.54 0.38 -2.57
N ARG A 40 2.85 1.60 -2.17
CA ARG A 40 4.16 2.20 -2.38
C ARG A 40 4.49 3.09 -1.19
N ILE A 41 5.77 3.09 -0.83
CA ILE A 41 6.38 4.14 -0.02
C ILE A 41 7.66 4.61 -0.70
N VAL A 42 7.95 5.89 -0.55
CA VAL A 42 9.24 6.49 -0.91
C VAL A 42 9.82 7.11 0.36
N LEU A 43 11.04 6.72 0.69
CA LEU A 43 11.72 7.06 1.93
C LEU A 43 13.03 7.78 1.63
N ASP A 44 13.30 8.86 2.35
CA ASP A 44 14.63 9.46 2.44
C ASP A 44 15.36 8.86 3.65
N VAL A 45 16.49 8.22 3.38
CA VAL A 45 17.28 7.48 4.36
C VAL A 45 18.74 7.92 4.29
N LEU A 46 19.29 8.27 5.45
CA LEU A 46 20.73 8.41 5.64
C LEU A 46 21.29 7.09 6.17
N LYS A 47 22.27 6.52 5.47
CA LYS A 47 22.93 5.28 5.91
C LYS A 47 24.45 5.43 5.92
N PRO A 48 25.18 4.63 6.71
CA PRO A 48 26.62 4.48 6.54
C PRO A 48 26.96 3.86 5.17
N TYR A 49 28.21 4.02 4.75
CA TYR A 49 28.72 3.41 3.51
C TYR A 49 28.59 1.88 3.48
N SER A 50 28.65 1.22 4.65
CA SER A 50 28.48 -0.23 4.81
C SER A 50 27.32 -0.50 5.77
N PRO A 51 26.34 -1.36 5.41
CA PRO A 51 26.33 -2.27 4.25
C PRO A 51 26.02 -1.58 2.90
N ASP A 52 26.39 -2.27 1.81
CA ASP A 52 26.11 -1.83 0.43
C ASP A 52 24.61 -1.79 0.14
N ILE A 53 24.19 -0.90 -0.76
CA ILE A 53 22.79 -0.73 -1.18
C ILE A 53 22.19 -2.02 -1.72
N THR A 54 23.00 -2.88 -2.34
CA THR A 54 22.53 -4.17 -2.88
C THR A 54 22.08 -5.11 -1.76
N LEU A 55 22.77 -5.10 -0.62
CA LEU A 55 22.40 -5.92 0.53
C LEU A 55 21.13 -5.37 1.18
N LEU A 56 21.05 -4.05 1.37
CA LEU A 56 19.86 -3.40 1.91
C LEU A 56 18.62 -3.66 1.03
N ALA A 57 18.75 -3.54 -0.29
CA ALA A 57 17.66 -3.80 -1.23
C ALA A 57 17.16 -5.25 -1.15
N LYS A 58 18.07 -6.23 -1.03
CA LYS A 58 17.70 -7.65 -0.87
C LYS A 58 16.97 -7.89 0.45
N SER A 59 17.50 -7.37 1.56
CA SER A 59 16.86 -7.52 2.88
C SER A 59 15.45 -6.93 2.91
N LEU A 60 15.23 -5.81 2.22
CA LEU A 60 13.91 -5.21 2.08
C LEU A 60 12.98 -6.02 1.16
N ALA A 61 13.51 -6.56 0.06
CA ALA A 61 12.73 -7.37 -0.89
C ALA A 61 12.30 -8.72 -0.30
N ASP A 62 13.03 -9.25 0.68
CA ASP A 62 12.68 -10.50 1.38
C ASP A 62 11.52 -10.33 2.39
N LEU A 63 11.06 -9.10 2.66
CA LEU A 63 9.97 -8.84 3.59
C LEU A 63 8.62 -9.31 3.03
N PRO A 64 7.72 -9.87 3.88
CA PRO A 64 6.40 -10.31 3.43
C PRO A 64 5.58 -9.18 2.83
N GLY A 65 5.05 -9.41 1.64
CA GLY A 65 4.22 -8.45 0.93
C GLY A 65 4.99 -7.39 0.16
N VAL A 66 6.32 -7.42 0.12
CA VAL A 66 7.13 -6.59 -0.78
C VAL A 66 7.25 -7.28 -2.14
N ASP A 67 6.86 -6.57 -3.21
CA ASP A 67 6.96 -7.06 -4.59
C ASP A 67 8.24 -6.54 -5.28
N GLY A 68 8.74 -5.37 -4.86
CA GLY A 68 9.93 -4.77 -5.44
C GLY A 68 10.52 -3.63 -4.60
N VAL A 69 11.83 -3.45 -4.74
CA VAL A 69 12.59 -2.39 -4.05
C VAL A 69 13.50 -1.70 -5.06
N ASN A 70 13.49 -0.37 -5.05
CA ASN A 70 14.46 0.47 -5.73
C ASN A 70 15.22 1.30 -4.71
N ILE A 71 16.54 1.40 -4.84
CA ILE A 71 17.38 2.27 -4.04
C ILE A 71 18.23 3.10 -4.99
N SER A 72 18.17 4.42 -4.83
CA SER A 72 19.03 5.36 -5.55
C SER A 72 19.84 6.19 -4.56
N VAL A 73 21.15 6.20 -4.75
CA VAL A 73 22.05 7.09 -4.01
C VAL A 73 22.07 8.42 -4.75
N TYR A 74 21.72 9.50 -4.07
CA TYR A 74 21.72 10.84 -4.69
C TYR A 74 22.78 11.77 -4.09
N GLU A 75 23.31 11.44 -2.91
CA GLU A 75 24.40 12.17 -2.30
C GLU A 75 25.29 11.22 -1.50
N ILE A 76 26.60 11.46 -1.57
CA ILE A 76 27.61 10.75 -0.80
C ILE A 76 28.42 11.80 -0.07
N ASP A 77 28.47 11.71 1.26
CA ASP A 77 29.27 12.59 2.10
C ASP A 77 30.10 11.76 3.08
N HIS A 78 31.39 12.05 3.19
CA HIS A 78 32.34 11.36 4.08
C HIS A 78 32.14 9.83 4.15
N LYS A 79 31.51 9.33 5.24
CA LYS A 79 31.26 7.90 5.50
C LYS A 79 29.76 7.53 5.46
N VAL A 80 28.93 8.43 4.98
CA VAL A 80 27.47 8.31 4.91
C VAL A 80 26.97 8.56 3.49
N GLU A 81 25.80 8.04 3.20
CA GLU A 81 25.14 8.14 1.90
C GLU A 81 23.67 8.51 2.16
N ASN A 82 23.17 9.53 1.46
CA ASN A 82 21.74 9.80 1.39
C ASN A 82 21.17 8.99 0.22
N VAL A 83 20.20 8.15 0.55
CA VAL A 83 19.58 7.22 -0.39
C VAL A 83 18.07 7.40 -0.37
N LYS A 84 17.48 7.38 -1.56
CA LYS A 84 16.04 7.30 -1.73
C LYS A 84 15.65 5.85 -1.94
N ILE A 85 14.79 5.33 -1.06
CA ILE A 85 14.30 3.95 -1.09
C ILE A 85 12.84 3.97 -1.49
N THR A 86 12.51 3.32 -2.60
CA THR A 86 11.13 3.07 -3.02
C THR A 86 10.81 1.61 -2.79
N VAL A 87 9.75 1.32 -2.05
CA VAL A 87 9.25 -0.05 -1.83
C VAL A 87 7.84 -0.15 -2.37
N GLU A 88 7.60 -1.12 -3.24
CA GLU A 88 6.27 -1.45 -3.75
C GLU A 88 5.82 -2.84 -3.30
N GLY A 89 4.53 -3.00 -3.05
CA GLY A 89 3.97 -4.26 -2.59
C GLY A 89 2.52 -4.19 -2.12
N ALA A 90 2.15 -5.12 -1.25
CA ALA A 90 0.89 -5.14 -0.51
C ALA A 90 1.17 -5.55 0.93
N PHE A 91 1.39 -4.56 1.80
CA PHE A 91 1.69 -4.75 3.22
C PHE A 91 0.91 -3.75 4.09
N HIS A 92 0.63 -4.12 5.34
CA HIS A 92 -0.17 -3.28 6.25
C HIS A 92 0.68 -2.38 7.15
N ASP A 93 1.90 -2.81 7.47
CA ASP A 93 2.75 -2.11 8.41
C ASP A 93 4.15 -1.88 7.82
N ILE A 94 4.64 -0.66 7.99
CA ILE A 94 5.96 -0.21 7.58
C ILE A 94 7.04 -0.56 8.62
N GLU A 95 6.65 -0.99 9.83
CA GLU A 95 7.60 -1.19 10.93
C GLU A 95 8.71 -2.19 10.60
N ALA A 96 8.39 -3.26 9.86
CA ALA A 96 9.39 -4.21 9.38
C ALA A 96 10.42 -3.57 8.44
N ILE A 97 9.98 -2.67 7.55
CA ILE A 97 10.85 -1.92 6.64
C ILE A 97 11.76 -0.98 7.43
N LYS A 98 11.20 -0.24 8.40
CA LYS A 98 11.97 0.64 9.28
C LYS A 98 13.01 -0.13 10.07
N GLN A 99 12.65 -1.31 10.58
CA GLN A 99 13.58 -2.15 11.34
C GLN A 99 14.75 -2.60 10.47
N VAL A 100 14.51 -3.05 9.23
CA VAL A 100 15.59 -3.41 8.29
C VAL A 100 16.51 -2.22 8.01
N ILE A 101 15.95 -1.01 7.84
CA ILE A 101 16.75 0.21 7.67
C ILE A 101 17.62 0.49 8.91
N MET A 102 17.04 0.43 10.11
CA MET A 102 17.76 0.66 11.37
C MET A 102 18.84 -0.40 11.62
N ASP A 103 18.55 -1.67 11.34
CA ASP A 103 19.50 -2.79 11.50
C ASP A 103 20.69 -2.68 10.53
N SER A 104 20.49 -2.01 9.38
CA SER A 104 21.57 -1.64 8.46
C SER A 104 22.41 -0.44 8.93
N GLY A 105 22.09 0.13 10.10
CA GLY A 105 22.71 1.35 10.63
C GLY A 105 22.17 2.64 10.00
N GLY A 106 21.10 2.56 9.22
CA GLY A 106 20.45 3.71 8.60
C GLY A 106 19.46 4.42 9.51
N SER A 107 19.13 5.66 9.16
CA SER A 107 18.14 6.50 9.80
C SER A 107 17.15 7.00 8.76
N LEU A 108 15.85 6.84 9.04
CA LEU A 108 14.79 7.43 8.22
C LEU A 108 14.69 8.92 8.52
N HIS A 109 14.88 9.78 7.51
CA HIS A 109 14.74 11.23 7.62
C HIS A 109 13.30 11.67 7.36
N SER A 110 12.73 11.22 6.24
CA SER A 110 11.36 11.52 5.85
C SER A 110 10.74 10.37 5.08
N MET A 111 9.42 10.38 5.07
CA MET A 111 8.59 9.55 4.20
C MET A 111 8.02 10.48 3.15
N ASP A 112 8.63 10.47 1.97
CA ASP A 112 8.38 11.42 0.90
C ASP A 112 7.07 11.13 0.17
N GLU A 113 6.71 9.85 0.03
CA GLU A 113 5.49 9.41 -0.66
C GLU A 113 4.90 8.20 0.05
N VAL A 114 3.56 8.12 0.08
CA VAL A 114 2.81 6.92 0.47
C VAL A 114 1.59 6.76 -0.43
N ALA A 115 1.45 5.59 -1.05
CA ALA A 115 0.24 5.18 -1.75
C ALA A 115 -0.43 4.01 -1.02
N VAL A 116 -1.71 4.15 -0.68
CA VAL A 116 -2.51 3.13 0.01
C VAL A 116 -3.78 2.84 -0.79
N GLY A 117 -4.17 1.58 -0.90
CA GLY A 117 -5.44 1.22 -1.51
C GLY A 117 -5.44 -0.09 -2.27
N VAL A 118 -6.51 -0.32 -3.02
CA VAL A 118 -6.65 -1.49 -3.90
C VAL A 118 -5.85 -1.38 -5.19
N ARG A 119 -5.45 -0.16 -5.54
CA ARG A 119 -4.66 0.19 -6.72
C ARG A 119 -3.61 1.22 -6.33
N LEU A 120 -2.55 1.29 -7.12
CA LEU A 120 -1.57 2.35 -7.05
C LEU A 120 -2.18 3.65 -7.59
N VAL A 121 -1.92 4.76 -6.91
CA VAL A 121 -2.34 6.10 -7.30
C VAL A 121 -1.05 6.89 -7.49
N GLU A 122 -0.78 7.30 -8.71
CA GLU A 122 0.38 8.15 -9.03
C GLU A 122 0.08 9.60 -8.64
N GLU A 123 1.12 10.33 -8.26
CA GLU A 123 1.05 11.78 -8.14
C GLU A 123 0.91 12.40 -9.53
N GLU A 124 -0.09 13.26 -9.71
CA GLU A 124 -0.35 13.98 -10.95
C GLU A 124 0.00 15.45 -10.73
N GLU A 125 0.85 16.03 -11.58
CA GLU A 125 1.17 17.45 -11.50
C GLU A 125 -0.09 18.30 -11.69
N THR A 126 -0.39 19.15 -10.73
CA THR A 126 -1.52 20.06 -10.82
C THR A 126 -1.09 21.44 -11.32
N LEU A 127 -2.06 22.24 -11.78
CA LEU A 127 -1.80 23.64 -12.14
C LEU A 127 -1.25 24.48 -10.97
N GLN A 128 -1.46 24.04 -9.72
CA GLN A 128 -0.93 24.74 -8.53
C GLN A 128 0.60 24.56 -8.42
N ASP A 129 1.13 23.40 -8.81
CA ASP A 129 2.56 23.05 -8.71
C ASP A 129 3.41 23.82 -9.74
N ARG A 130 2.82 24.22 -10.86
CA ARG A 130 3.49 24.97 -11.95
C ARG A 130 3.86 26.42 -11.60
N THR A 131 3.43 26.93 -10.44
CA THR A 131 3.59 28.36 -10.09
C THR A 131 5.01 28.72 -9.61
N ARG A 132 5.86 27.75 -9.26
CA ARG A 132 7.23 28.00 -8.77
C ARG A 132 8.33 28.08 -9.83
N ALA A 133 8.00 27.93 -11.11
CA ALA A 133 8.99 27.84 -12.18
C ALA A 133 9.49 29.20 -12.74
N TYR A 134 9.12 30.33 -12.14
CA TYR A 134 9.45 31.69 -12.65
C TYR A 134 10.06 32.67 -11.64
N GLU A 135 10.63 32.17 -10.53
CA GLU A 135 11.42 33.01 -9.61
C GLU A 135 12.93 32.79 -9.75
#